data_AF-A0A944ZHH1-F1
#
_entry.id   AF-A0A944ZHH1-F1
#
_cell.length_a   1.000
_cell.length_b   1.000
_cell.length_c   1.000
_cell.angle_alpha   90.00
_cell.angle_beta   90.00
_cell.angle_gamma   90.00
#
_symmetry.space_group_name_H-M   'P 1'
#
loop_
_entity.id
_entity.type
_entity.pdbx_description
1 polymer ?
#
loop_
_entity_poly.entity_id
_entity_poly.type
_entity_poly.pdbx_seq_one_letter_code
_entity_poly.pdbx_strand_id
1 'polypeptide(L)'
;MRLKLLISILICALSSTVTTVTAQTIEQQLQQMLPSDLVKRINATGDPQRGAILFYQSFLSCSKCHDEAQGKRSLGPTLTRYDKKPSDEMLIDALLEPSKSIRSGYDTVVVLFNDGTQATGIVESKSKTEIVLKDVSRPGAALTFPLEDIDELHAVKASIMPQGQVNQFASKQQFYDLMKYLFVIRDDGPLAALRLKPPPSLVAARKLPEYESKIDHAGMIGSLDKASFSRGAAIYNRLCVNCHGDQQRVGSLPTSRRFSKDAMKNGADPFAMYQTLTRGFGLMAPQSWMVPQQKYDVIHYLRETFFRSGNESQYSPVTAKYLTSLPTGDTRGPKPSNINAWQQMNYGHQLTATYEIGNDASNFTYKGIAQRLDAGQGGITNGDAFMVFDHDTMRLSAAWQGKGFI
;
A
#
# COMPACT_ATOMS: atom_id res chain seq x y z
N MET A 1 -25.64 27.43 -75.38
CA MET A 1 -24.56 26.46 -75.05
C MET A 1 -23.89 26.94 -73.76
N ARG A 2 -23.73 26.03 -72.78
CA ARG A 2 -23.12 26.16 -71.43
C ARG A 2 -24.08 26.07 -70.23
N LEU A 3 -24.29 24.81 -69.90
CA LEU A 3 -24.66 24.13 -68.66
C LEU A 3 -23.78 24.56 -67.45
N LYS A 4 -24.39 24.78 -66.27
CA LYS A 4 -23.75 24.77 -64.93
C LYS A 4 -24.79 24.26 -63.92
N LEU A 5 -24.86 22.96 -63.66
CA LEU A 5 -24.21 22.22 -62.55
C LEU A 5 -24.63 22.71 -61.15
N LEU A 6 -25.73 22.15 -60.63
CA LEU A 6 -26.14 22.19 -59.23
C LEU A 6 -25.61 20.92 -58.54
N ILE A 7 -24.62 21.06 -57.67
CA ILE A 7 -24.11 19.98 -56.81
C ILE A 7 -24.86 20.06 -55.48
N SER A 8 -25.62 19.01 -55.17
CA SER A 8 -26.21 18.78 -53.85
C SER A 8 -25.12 18.36 -52.86
N ILE A 9 -24.94 19.11 -51.78
CA ILE A 9 -24.11 18.70 -50.64
C ILE A 9 -25.04 18.04 -49.61
N LEU A 10 -25.01 16.71 -49.56
CA LEU A 10 -25.65 15.90 -48.53
C LEU A 10 -24.68 15.81 -47.34
N ILE A 11 -24.92 16.59 -46.29
CA ILE A 11 -24.14 16.53 -45.05
C ILE A 11 -24.60 15.28 -44.26
N CYS A 12 -23.78 14.24 -44.27
CA CYS A 12 -23.95 13.05 -43.46
C CYS A 12 -23.55 13.37 -42.00
N ALA A 13 -24.54 13.59 -41.14
CA ALA A 13 -24.32 13.76 -39.70
C ALA A 13 -24.02 12.39 -39.06
N LEU A 14 -22.72 12.07 -38.95
CA LEU A 14 -22.24 10.97 -38.12
C LEU A 14 -22.37 11.37 -36.65
N SER A 15 -23.48 10.96 -36.03
CA SER A 15 -23.68 11.02 -34.58
C SER A 15 -22.73 10.03 -33.91
N SER A 16 -21.50 10.46 -33.59
CA SER A 16 -20.60 9.70 -32.75
C SER A 16 -21.13 9.71 -31.32
N THR A 17 -21.80 8.63 -30.93
CA THR A 17 -22.07 8.34 -29.51
C THR A 17 -20.72 8.14 -28.83
N VAL A 18 -20.23 9.17 -28.14
CA VAL A 18 -19.08 9.06 -27.25
C VAL A 18 -19.54 8.22 -26.07
N THR A 19 -19.32 6.90 -26.13
CA THR A 19 -19.41 6.03 -24.96
C THR A 19 -18.29 6.46 -24.03
N THR A 20 -18.66 7.09 -22.92
CA THR A 20 -17.75 7.34 -21.80
C THR A 20 -17.25 6.01 -21.26
N VAL A 21 -16.07 5.57 -21.70
CA VAL A 21 -15.41 4.38 -21.14
C VAL A 21 -14.91 4.74 -19.74
N THR A 22 -15.70 4.41 -18.72
CA THR A 22 -15.23 4.45 -17.34
C THR A 22 -14.20 3.35 -17.15
N ALA A 23 -12.99 3.68 -16.68
CA ALA A 23 -11.98 2.68 -16.35
C ALA A 23 -12.53 1.73 -15.28
N GLN A 24 -12.82 0.49 -15.68
CA GLN A 24 -13.30 -0.54 -14.76
C GLN A 24 -12.16 -0.99 -13.83
N THR A 25 -12.50 -1.25 -12.56
CA THR A 25 -11.54 -1.82 -11.62
C THR A 25 -11.25 -3.29 -11.95
N ILE A 26 -10.14 -3.83 -11.44
CA ILE A 26 -9.82 -5.27 -11.63
C ILE A 26 -10.93 -6.14 -11.05
N GLU A 27 -11.47 -5.79 -9.88
CA GLU A 27 -12.61 -6.46 -9.27
C GLU A 27 -13.82 -6.50 -10.20
N GLN A 28 -14.21 -5.35 -10.78
CA GLN A 28 -15.34 -5.27 -11.72
C GLN A 28 -15.12 -6.13 -12.96
N GLN A 29 -13.89 -6.12 -13.50
CA GLN A 29 -13.54 -6.97 -14.64
C GLN A 29 -13.63 -8.46 -14.29
N LEU A 30 -13.22 -8.86 -13.09
CA LEU A 30 -13.30 -10.25 -12.63
C LEU A 30 -14.75 -10.66 -12.35
N GLN A 31 -15.55 -9.79 -11.73
CA GLN A 31 -16.97 -10.04 -11.45
C GLN A 31 -17.84 -10.17 -12.70
N GLN A 32 -17.41 -9.60 -13.83
CA GLN A 32 -18.09 -9.77 -15.13
C GLN A 32 -17.80 -11.12 -15.80
N MET A 33 -16.83 -11.90 -15.29
CA MET A 33 -16.48 -13.20 -15.83
C MET A 33 -17.29 -14.30 -15.14
N LEU A 34 -17.65 -15.35 -15.88
CA LEU A 34 -18.27 -16.52 -15.28
C LEU A 34 -17.29 -17.19 -14.29
N PRO A 35 -17.75 -17.62 -13.10
CA PRO A 35 -16.89 -18.31 -12.14
C PRO A 35 -16.14 -19.51 -12.75
N SER A 36 -16.80 -20.31 -13.59
CA SER A 36 -16.20 -21.45 -14.27
C SER A 36 -15.06 -21.05 -15.23
N ASP A 37 -15.14 -19.88 -15.87
CA ASP A 37 -14.07 -19.37 -16.73
C ASP A 37 -12.89 -18.84 -15.92
N LEU A 38 -13.17 -18.23 -14.75
CA LEU A 38 -12.12 -17.86 -13.80
C LEU A 38 -11.38 -19.10 -13.32
N VAL A 39 -12.09 -20.15 -12.91
CA VAL A 39 -11.48 -21.43 -12.49
C VAL A 39 -10.59 -22.01 -13.58
N LYS A 40 -11.06 -22.06 -14.84
CA LYS A 40 -10.24 -22.52 -15.97
C LYS A 40 -8.98 -21.70 -16.14
N ARG A 41 -9.06 -20.37 -16.08
CA ARG A 41 -7.90 -19.47 -16.22
C ARG A 41 -6.91 -19.59 -15.08
N ILE A 42 -7.40 -19.65 -13.84
CA ILE A 42 -6.58 -19.86 -12.64
C ILE A 42 -5.80 -21.17 -12.76
N ASN A 43 -6.46 -22.24 -13.19
CA ASN A 43 -5.81 -23.53 -13.35
C ASN A 43 -4.81 -23.57 -14.53
N ALA A 44 -5.09 -22.86 -15.62
CA ALA A 44 -4.23 -22.84 -16.80
C ALA A 44 -3.02 -21.90 -16.66
N THR A 45 -3.15 -20.78 -15.95
CA THR A 45 -2.16 -19.68 -15.97
C THR A 45 -1.65 -19.26 -14.60
N GLY A 46 -2.34 -19.62 -13.52
CA GLY A 46 -1.94 -19.24 -12.17
C GLY A 46 -0.69 -20.00 -11.72
N ASP A 47 0.19 -19.30 -11.01
CA ASP A 47 1.38 -19.86 -10.38
C ASP A 47 1.28 -19.77 -8.85
N PRO A 48 1.29 -20.91 -8.14
CA PRO A 48 1.16 -20.92 -6.69
C PRO A 48 2.37 -20.33 -5.95
N GLN A 49 3.58 -20.30 -6.53
CA GLN A 49 4.74 -19.65 -5.91
C GLN A 49 4.60 -18.13 -5.96
N ARG A 50 4.20 -17.58 -7.11
CA ARG A 50 3.89 -16.14 -7.23
C ARG A 50 2.69 -15.76 -6.36
N GLY A 51 1.68 -16.63 -6.29
CA GLY A 51 0.52 -16.47 -5.42
C GLY A 51 0.88 -16.42 -3.95
N ALA A 52 1.81 -17.28 -3.50
CA ALA A 52 2.30 -17.27 -2.14
C ALA A 52 3.00 -15.94 -1.81
N ILE A 53 3.84 -15.40 -2.72
CA ILE A 53 4.46 -14.09 -2.53
C ILE A 53 3.38 -13.04 -2.27
N LEU A 54 2.31 -12.99 -3.08
CA LEU A 54 1.18 -12.07 -2.91
C LEU A 54 0.47 -12.26 -1.57
N PHE A 55 0.14 -13.49 -1.18
CA PHE A 55 -0.53 -13.78 0.09
C PHE A 55 0.23 -13.22 1.30
N TYR A 56 1.57 -13.26 1.26
CA TYR A 56 2.43 -12.76 2.32
C TYR A 56 2.82 -11.28 2.17
N GLN A 57 2.41 -10.59 1.10
CA GLN A 57 2.68 -9.16 0.96
C GLN A 57 1.95 -8.34 2.04
N SER A 58 2.70 -7.43 2.67
CA SER A 58 2.19 -6.62 3.78
C SER A 58 1.00 -5.73 3.40
N PHE A 59 0.90 -5.29 2.14
CA PHE A 59 -0.19 -4.44 1.65
C PHE A 59 -1.50 -5.21 1.43
N LEU A 60 -1.42 -6.50 1.10
CA LEU A 60 -2.60 -7.37 0.97
C LEU A 60 -3.08 -7.89 2.32
N SER A 61 -2.22 -7.96 3.33
CA SER A 61 -2.57 -8.36 4.71
C SER A 61 -3.21 -9.75 4.85
N CYS A 62 -3.30 -10.57 3.80
CA CYS A 62 -3.91 -11.91 3.86
C CYS A 62 -3.24 -12.77 4.93
N SER A 63 -1.90 -12.81 4.97
CA SER A 63 -1.13 -13.57 5.97
C SER A 63 -1.30 -13.09 7.41
N LYS A 64 -1.73 -11.85 7.66
CA LYS A 64 -2.00 -11.36 9.02
C LYS A 64 -3.28 -11.96 9.60
N CYS A 65 -4.21 -12.36 8.74
CA CYS A 65 -5.50 -12.91 9.15
C CYS A 65 -5.64 -14.41 8.87
N HIS A 66 -4.84 -14.98 7.97
CA HIS A 66 -5.06 -16.35 7.47
C HIS A 66 -3.83 -17.27 7.55
N ASP A 67 -2.64 -16.77 7.95
CA ASP A 67 -1.48 -17.64 8.19
C ASP A 67 -1.63 -18.38 9.52
N GLU A 68 -1.40 -19.70 9.53
CA GLU A 68 -1.42 -20.52 10.74
C GLU A 68 -0.42 -20.02 11.80
N ALA A 69 0.66 -19.35 11.38
CA ALA A 69 1.64 -18.77 12.29
C ALA A 69 1.09 -17.66 13.21
N GLN A 70 -0.09 -17.09 12.90
CA GLN A 70 -0.73 -16.08 13.75
C GLN A 70 -1.35 -16.68 15.02
N GLY A 71 -1.72 -17.97 15.01
CA GLY A 71 -2.38 -18.64 16.14
C GLY A 71 -3.57 -17.83 16.67
N LYS A 72 -3.56 -17.50 17.97
CA LYS A 72 -4.62 -16.72 18.63
C LYS A 72 -4.77 -15.28 18.10
N ARG A 73 -3.76 -14.74 17.42
CA ARG A 73 -3.82 -13.40 16.78
C ARG A 73 -4.61 -13.39 15.47
N SER A 74 -4.94 -14.57 14.94
CA SER A 74 -5.67 -14.72 13.69
C SER A 74 -7.11 -14.21 13.83
N LEU A 75 -7.48 -13.28 12.94
CA LEU A 75 -8.84 -12.74 12.80
C LEU A 75 -9.64 -13.43 11.68
N GLY A 76 -8.99 -14.22 10.81
CA GLY A 76 -9.62 -14.97 9.74
C GLY A 76 -9.53 -16.49 9.96
N PRO A 77 -10.36 -17.27 9.24
CA PRO A 77 -10.29 -18.71 9.25
C PRO A 77 -8.98 -19.23 8.67
N THR A 78 -8.54 -20.39 9.16
CA THR A 78 -7.48 -21.16 8.52
C THR A 78 -7.88 -21.50 7.08
N LEU A 79 -6.92 -21.36 6.16
CA LEU A 79 -7.10 -21.67 4.75
C LEU A 79 -6.47 -23.01 4.33
N THR A 80 -5.92 -23.75 5.28
CA THR A 80 -5.20 -25.01 5.10
C THR A 80 -5.94 -26.20 5.70
N ARG A 81 -6.94 -25.97 6.55
CA ARG A 81 -7.71 -27.01 7.24
C ARG A 81 -9.21 -26.75 7.13
N TYR A 82 -9.93 -27.73 6.62
CA TYR A 82 -11.37 -27.63 6.42
C TYR A 82 -12.04 -28.94 6.84
N ASP A 83 -13.15 -28.83 7.56
CA ASP A 83 -14.04 -29.97 7.81
C ASP A 83 -14.72 -30.40 6.51
N LYS A 84 -15.13 -29.41 5.71
CA LYS A 84 -15.60 -29.56 4.33
C LYS A 84 -14.89 -28.54 3.45
N LYS A 85 -14.12 -29.02 2.47
CA LYS A 85 -13.36 -28.16 1.54
C LYS A 85 -14.33 -27.29 0.71
N PRO A 86 -14.10 -25.96 0.62
CA PRO A 86 -14.88 -25.10 -0.28
C PRO A 86 -14.54 -25.40 -1.75
N SER A 87 -15.50 -25.23 -2.66
CA SER A 87 -15.22 -25.34 -4.10
C SER A 87 -14.30 -24.21 -4.57
N ASP A 88 -13.76 -24.34 -5.78
CA ASP A 88 -12.94 -23.29 -6.40
C ASP A 88 -13.73 -21.98 -6.52
N GLU A 89 -14.99 -22.07 -6.94
CA GLU A 89 -15.91 -20.93 -7.08
C GLU A 89 -16.20 -20.28 -5.73
N MET A 90 -16.39 -21.07 -4.66
CA MET A 90 -16.62 -20.52 -3.32
C MET A 90 -15.43 -19.70 -2.81
N LEU A 91 -14.19 -20.14 -3.09
CA LEU A 91 -13.00 -19.38 -2.73
C LEU A 91 -12.86 -18.09 -3.55
N ILE A 92 -13.19 -18.15 -4.85
CA ILE A 92 -13.21 -16.98 -5.74
C ILE A 92 -14.23 -15.96 -5.21
N ASP A 93 -15.46 -16.41 -4.94
CA ASP A 93 -16.55 -15.57 -4.42
C ASP A 93 -16.17 -14.97 -3.06
N ALA A 94 -15.54 -15.74 -2.16
CA ALA A 94 -15.12 -15.22 -0.86
C ALA A 94 -14.09 -14.06 -0.98
N LEU A 95 -13.24 -14.08 -2.01
CA LEU A 95 -12.27 -13.00 -2.24
C LEU A 95 -12.87 -11.80 -2.98
N LEU A 96 -13.80 -12.01 -3.91
CA LEU A 96 -14.46 -10.94 -4.68
C LEU A 96 -15.63 -10.30 -3.94
N GLU A 97 -16.33 -11.05 -3.09
CA GLU A 97 -17.51 -10.62 -2.33
C GLU A 97 -17.44 -11.09 -0.87
N PRO A 98 -16.46 -10.63 -0.07
CA PRO A 98 -16.21 -11.14 1.29
C PRO A 98 -17.39 -11.00 2.27
N SER A 99 -18.34 -10.09 2.00
CA SER A 99 -19.54 -9.88 2.82
C SER A 99 -20.78 -10.67 2.34
N LYS A 100 -20.69 -11.42 1.23
CA LYS A 100 -21.81 -12.21 0.69
C LYS A 100 -22.16 -13.40 1.56
N SER A 101 -21.14 -14.04 2.12
CA SER A 101 -21.29 -15.17 3.04
C SER A 101 -20.10 -15.20 4.00
N ILE A 102 -20.37 -15.00 5.29
CA ILE A 102 -19.36 -15.04 6.34
C ILE A 102 -19.42 -16.42 7.01
N ARG A 103 -18.26 -17.05 7.19
CA ARG A 103 -18.18 -18.36 7.85
C ARG A 103 -18.59 -18.19 9.32
N SER A 104 -19.51 -19.05 9.79
CA SER A 104 -19.93 -19.10 11.20
C SER A 104 -18.73 -19.06 12.15
N GLY A 105 -18.79 -18.19 13.15
CA GLY A 105 -17.73 -17.96 14.13
C GLY A 105 -16.71 -16.89 13.71
N TYR A 106 -16.88 -16.28 12.53
CA TYR A 106 -16.12 -15.10 12.09
C TYR A 106 -17.03 -13.89 11.85
N ASP A 107 -18.30 -13.99 12.25
CA ASP A 107 -19.24 -12.88 12.24
C ASP A 107 -18.74 -11.76 13.14
N THR A 108 -18.70 -10.55 12.59
CA THR A 108 -18.36 -9.36 13.37
C THR A 108 -19.59 -8.90 14.12
N VAL A 109 -19.46 -8.70 15.43
CA VAL A 109 -20.54 -8.19 16.29
C VAL A 109 -20.20 -6.79 16.78
N VAL A 110 -21.23 -5.96 16.89
CA VAL A 110 -21.19 -4.71 17.64
C VAL A 110 -21.94 -4.94 18.94
N VAL A 111 -21.27 -4.64 20.04
CA VAL A 111 -21.81 -4.68 21.40
C VAL A 111 -22.02 -3.25 21.85
N LEU A 112 -23.26 -2.92 22.21
CA LEU A 112 -23.64 -1.66 22.85
C LEU A 112 -23.79 -1.92 24.36
N PHE A 113 -23.12 -1.11 25.18
CA PHE A 113 -23.15 -1.23 26.62
C PHE A 113 -24.20 -0.29 27.23
N ASN A 114 -24.64 -0.61 28.46
CA ASN A 114 -25.60 0.18 29.23
C ASN A 114 -25.13 1.64 29.48
N ASP A 115 -23.82 1.88 29.45
CA ASP A 115 -23.23 3.22 29.61
C ASP A 115 -23.19 4.03 28.30
N GLY A 116 -23.73 3.47 27.21
CA GLY A 116 -23.76 4.07 25.87
C GLY A 116 -22.45 3.92 25.09
N THR A 117 -21.45 3.23 25.63
CA THR A 117 -20.23 2.90 24.88
C THR A 117 -20.45 1.69 23.96
N GLN A 118 -19.54 1.47 23.00
CA GLN A 118 -19.62 0.32 22.10
C GLN A 118 -18.26 -0.35 21.90
N ALA A 119 -18.30 -1.66 21.67
CA ALA A 119 -17.16 -2.45 21.23
C ALA A 119 -17.50 -3.23 19.95
N THR A 120 -16.51 -3.43 19.10
CA THR A 120 -16.64 -4.22 17.88
C THR A 120 -15.62 -5.35 17.90
N GLY A 121 -16.06 -6.57 17.60
CA GLY A 121 -15.19 -7.74 17.71
C GLY A 121 -15.73 -8.96 16.97
N ILE A 122 -14.92 -10.02 16.90
CA ILE A 122 -15.37 -11.35 16.49
C ILE A 122 -15.62 -12.18 17.74
N VAL A 123 -16.75 -12.88 17.82
CA VAL A 123 -17.07 -13.71 19.00
C VAL A 123 -16.08 -14.88 19.11
N GLU A 124 -15.26 -14.90 20.16
CA GLU A 124 -14.38 -16.02 20.47
C GLU A 124 -15.08 -17.06 21.33
N SER A 125 -15.79 -16.61 22.36
CA SER A 125 -16.63 -17.47 23.19
C SER A 125 -17.75 -16.67 23.87
N LYS A 126 -18.84 -17.35 24.23
CA LYS A 126 -19.95 -16.78 25.00
C LYS A 126 -20.36 -17.80 26.06
N SER A 127 -20.31 -17.40 27.32
CA SER A 127 -20.75 -18.21 28.47
C SER A 127 -22.13 -17.74 28.96
N LYS A 128 -22.57 -18.21 30.13
CA LYS A 128 -23.79 -17.72 30.78
C LYS A 128 -23.62 -16.33 31.41
N THR A 129 -22.39 -15.90 31.66
CA THR A 129 -22.09 -14.68 32.42
C THR A 129 -21.28 -13.66 31.62
N GLU A 130 -20.49 -14.09 30.64
CA GLU A 130 -19.58 -13.23 29.90
C GLU A 130 -19.54 -13.55 28.41
N ILE A 131 -19.12 -12.58 27.61
CA ILE A 131 -18.75 -12.73 26.22
C ILE A 131 -17.29 -12.32 26.03
N VAL A 132 -16.56 -13.12 25.25
CA VAL A 132 -15.17 -12.84 24.87
C VAL A 132 -15.13 -12.56 23.38
N LEU A 133 -14.64 -11.37 23.02
CA LEU A 133 -14.46 -10.94 21.65
C LEU A 133 -12.97 -10.85 21.29
N LYS A 134 -12.61 -11.21 20.07
CA LYS A 134 -11.33 -10.81 19.48
C LYS A 134 -11.41 -9.36 19.04
N ASP A 135 -10.48 -8.55 19.55
CA ASP A 135 -10.38 -7.14 19.18
C ASP A 135 -9.89 -7.00 17.74
N VAL A 136 -10.76 -6.46 16.87
CA VAL A 136 -10.44 -6.21 15.45
C VAL A 136 -9.44 -5.06 15.26
N SER A 137 -9.36 -4.16 16.23
CA SER A 137 -8.42 -3.01 16.23
C SER A 137 -7.06 -3.39 16.79
N ARG A 138 -7.00 -4.40 17.67
CA ARG A 138 -5.77 -4.91 18.30
C ARG A 138 -5.67 -6.44 18.16
N PRO A 139 -5.18 -6.95 17.01
CA PRO A 139 -5.08 -8.38 16.76
C PRO A 139 -4.35 -9.13 17.88
N GLY A 140 -5.02 -10.15 18.45
CA GLY A 140 -4.51 -10.95 19.56
C GLY A 140 -4.87 -10.47 20.96
N ALA A 141 -5.52 -9.30 21.09
CA ALA A 141 -6.18 -8.91 22.33
C ALA A 141 -7.58 -9.53 22.39
N ALA A 142 -7.95 -10.04 23.56
CA ALA A 142 -9.30 -10.45 23.89
C ALA A 142 -9.98 -9.34 24.69
N LEU A 143 -11.23 -9.07 24.37
CA LEU A 143 -12.11 -8.18 25.11
C LEU A 143 -13.16 -9.04 25.80
N THR A 144 -13.10 -9.09 27.13
CA THR A 144 -14.08 -9.82 27.94
C THR A 144 -15.07 -8.83 28.54
N PHE A 145 -16.35 -9.10 28.34
CA PHE A 145 -17.43 -8.25 28.84
C PHE A 145 -18.46 -9.10 29.60
N PRO A 146 -18.90 -8.68 30.80
CA PRO A 146 -20.07 -9.24 31.45
C PRO A 146 -21.32 -9.07 30.58
N LEU A 147 -22.17 -10.10 30.51
CA LEU A 147 -23.42 -10.01 29.75
C LEU A 147 -24.42 -9.03 30.36
N GLU A 148 -24.31 -8.75 31.65
CA GLU A 148 -25.14 -7.78 32.38
C GLU A 148 -24.88 -6.32 31.96
N ASP A 149 -23.67 -6.03 31.47
CA ASP A 149 -23.28 -4.71 31.00
C ASP A 149 -23.75 -4.42 29.56
N ILE A 150 -24.26 -5.45 28.86
CA ILE A 150 -24.64 -5.37 27.44
C ILE A 150 -26.12 -5.03 27.32
N ASP A 151 -26.38 -3.92 26.64
CA ASP A 151 -27.72 -3.50 26.24
C ASP A 151 -28.14 -4.22 24.95
N GLU A 152 -27.32 -4.10 23.91
CA GLU A 152 -27.59 -4.70 22.60
C GLU A 152 -26.37 -5.41 22.01
N LEU A 153 -26.63 -6.51 21.29
CA LEU A 153 -25.62 -7.23 20.52
C LEU A 153 -26.19 -7.56 19.15
N HIS A 154 -25.58 -7.00 18.11
CA HIS A 154 -26.02 -7.23 16.73
C HIS A 154 -24.85 -7.65 15.84
N ALA A 155 -25.11 -8.62 14.96
CA ALA A 155 -24.17 -9.04 13.94
C ALA A 155 -24.15 -8.01 12.79
N VAL A 156 -22.95 -7.66 12.35
CA VAL A 156 -22.72 -6.79 11.20
C VAL A 156 -22.65 -7.64 9.95
N LYS A 157 -23.38 -7.25 8.90
CA LYS A 157 -23.34 -7.95 7.60
C LYS A 157 -22.03 -7.78 6.85
N ALA A 158 -21.26 -6.76 7.20
CA ALA A 158 -19.96 -6.48 6.59
C ALA A 158 -18.88 -7.37 7.20
N SER A 159 -18.10 -8.02 6.34
CA SER A 159 -16.93 -8.80 6.74
C SER A 159 -15.77 -7.90 7.16
N ILE A 160 -14.94 -8.39 8.09
CA ILE A 160 -13.65 -7.77 8.41
C ILE A 160 -12.64 -7.88 7.26
N MET A 161 -12.83 -8.87 6.37
CA MET A 161 -12.04 -8.98 5.15
C MET A 161 -12.37 -7.81 4.21
N PRO A 162 -11.40 -6.95 3.85
CA PRO A 162 -11.70 -5.71 3.13
C PRO A 162 -12.29 -5.95 1.73
N GLN A 163 -13.41 -5.28 1.42
CA GLN A 163 -13.96 -5.24 0.07
C GLN A 163 -12.98 -4.58 -0.91
N GLY A 164 -12.87 -5.11 -2.13
CA GLY A 164 -12.05 -4.54 -3.19
C GLY A 164 -10.55 -4.66 -2.96
N GLN A 165 -10.11 -5.61 -2.13
CA GLN A 165 -8.69 -5.92 -1.91
C GLN A 165 -7.98 -6.33 -3.21
N VAL A 166 -8.70 -6.99 -4.13
CA VAL A 166 -8.16 -7.39 -5.45
C VAL A 166 -7.79 -6.19 -6.33
N ASN A 167 -8.30 -5.00 -6.05
CA ASN A 167 -7.93 -3.78 -6.77
C ASN A 167 -6.53 -3.26 -6.38
N GLN A 168 -5.87 -3.89 -5.41
CA GLN A 168 -4.46 -3.63 -5.09
C GLN A 168 -3.49 -4.37 -6.03
N PHE A 169 -3.99 -5.30 -6.84
CA PHE A 169 -3.18 -5.99 -7.83
C PHE A 169 -2.80 -5.08 -8.99
N ALA A 170 -1.62 -5.34 -9.56
CA ALA A 170 -1.17 -4.69 -10.80
C ALA A 170 -1.89 -5.24 -12.04
N SER A 171 -2.39 -6.48 -11.99
CA SER A 171 -3.08 -7.13 -13.11
C SER A 171 -3.96 -8.31 -12.66
N LYS A 172 -4.85 -8.78 -13.54
CA LYS A 172 -5.64 -10.02 -13.32
C LYS A 172 -4.75 -11.26 -13.12
N GLN A 173 -3.53 -11.27 -13.65
CA GLN A 173 -2.61 -12.39 -13.47
C GLN A 173 -2.25 -12.60 -12.00
N GLN A 174 -2.07 -11.52 -11.24
CA GLN A 174 -1.81 -11.62 -9.80
C GLN A 174 -3.00 -12.23 -9.05
N PHE A 175 -4.23 -11.92 -9.46
CA PHE A 175 -5.41 -12.61 -8.93
C PHE A 175 -5.37 -14.11 -9.25
N TYR A 176 -5.04 -14.50 -10.48
CA TYR A 176 -4.93 -15.92 -10.85
C TYR A 176 -3.85 -16.65 -10.07
N ASP A 177 -2.69 -16.03 -9.89
CA ASP A 177 -1.58 -16.57 -9.12
C ASP A 177 -2.00 -16.77 -7.64
N LEU A 178 -2.60 -15.73 -7.02
CA LEU A 178 -3.09 -15.82 -5.64
C LEU A 178 -4.13 -16.94 -5.48
N MET A 179 -5.13 -16.99 -6.36
CA MET A 179 -6.16 -18.04 -6.28
C MET A 179 -5.58 -19.43 -6.48
N LYS A 180 -4.59 -19.59 -7.37
CA LYS A 180 -3.91 -20.87 -7.55
C LYS A 180 -3.17 -21.31 -6.28
N TYR A 181 -2.53 -20.36 -5.58
CA TYR A 181 -1.96 -20.64 -4.25
C TYR A 181 -3.04 -21.10 -3.26
N LEU A 182 -4.18 -20.41 -3.19
CA LEU A 182 -5.29 -20.77 -2.28
C LEU A 182 -5.86 -22.16 -2.59
N PHE A 183 -6.01 -22.54 -3.86
CA PHE A 183 -6.47 -23.87 -4.26
C PHE A 183 -5.49 -24.95 -3.79
N VAL A 184 -4.20 -24.73 -4.01
CA VAL A 184 -3.16 -25.69 -3.61
C VAL A 184 -3.13 -25.88 -2.09
N ILE A 185 -3.15 -24.81 -1.30
CA ILE A 185 -3.12 -24.95 0.17
C ILE A 185 -4.44 -25.50 0.75
N ARG A 186 -5.58 -25.29 0.07
CA ARG A 186 -6.85 -25.93 0.42
C ARG A 186 -6.78 -27.44 0.19
N ASP A 187 -6.21 -27.85 -0.94
CA ASP A 187 -6.23 -29.25 -1.36
C ASP A 187 -5.18 -30.10 -0.64
N ASP A 188 -3.95 -29.58 -0.58
CA ASP A 188 -2.77 -30.27 -0.05
C ASP A 188 -2.47 -29.87 1.41
N GLY A 189 -3.20 -28.90 1.95
CA GLY A 189 -3.16 -28.55 3.36
C GLY A 189 -1.90 -27.81 3.82
N PRO A 190 -1.57 -27.90 5.13
CA PRO A 190 -0.51 -27.11 5.76
C PRO A 190 0.89 -27.37 5.20
N LEU A 191 1.18 -28.59 4.76
CA LEU A 191 2.50 -28.94 4.19
C LEU A 191 2.75 -28.20 2.87
N ALA A 192 1.73 -28.04 2.04
CA ALA A 192 1.85 -27.23 0.84
C ALA A 192 2.03 -25.74 1.14
N ALA A 193 1.32 -25.23 2.15
CA ALA A 193 1.50 -23.85 2.60
C ALA A 193 2.93 -23.59 3.10
N LEU A 194 3.52 -24.55 3.84
CA LEU A 194 4.90 -24.48 4.30
C LEU A 194 5.90 -24.54 3.14
N ARG A 195 5.71 -25.48 2.20
CA ARG A 195 6.57 -25.64 1.02
C ARG A 195 6.57 -24.43 0.10
N LEU A 196 5.42 -23.78 -0.04
CA LEU A 196 5.24 -22.59 -0.88
C LEU A 196 5.53 -21.28 -0.14
N LYS A 197 5.83 -21.33 1.16
CA LYS A 197 6.10 -20.12 1.95
C LYS A 197 7.31 -19.38 1.36
N PRO A 198 7.14 -18.13 0.93
CA PRO A 198 8.21 -17.38 0.29
C PRO A 198 9.32 -17.07 1.30
N PRO A 199 10.60 -17.02 0.87
CA PRO A 199 11.69 -16.60 1.74
C PRO A 199 11.44 -15.17 2.27
N PRO A 200 11.83 -14.86 3.51
CA PRO A 200 11.61 -13.54 4.10
C PRO A 200 12.11 -12.38 3.24
N SER A 201 13.16 -12.56 2.44
CA SER A 201 13.67 -11.53 1.53
C SER A 201 12.66 -11.04 0.49
N LEU A 202 11.66 -11.85 0.14
CA LEU A 202 10.63 -11.50 -0.86
C LEU A 202 9.37 -10.86 -0.26
N VAL A 203 9.19 -10.95 1.07
CA VAL A 203 7.92 -10.59 1.74
C VAL A 203 8.08 -9.81 3.04
N ALA A 204 9.29 -9.74 3.60
CA ALA A 204 9.56 -8.94 4.78
C ALA A 204 9.29 -7.48 4.46
N ALA A 205 8.37 -6.88 5.22
CA ALA A 205 8.31 -5.43 5.31
C ALA A 205 9.72 -4.93 5.65
N ARG A 206 10.18 -3.91 4.91
CA ARG A 206 11.47 -3.27 5.17
C ARG A 206 11.61 -3.03 6.67
N LYS A 207 12.71 -3.52 7.26
CA LYS A 207 13.02 -3.26 8.66
C LYS A 207 13.02 -1.75 8.87
N LEU A 208 12.09 -1.26 9.70
CA LEU A 208 12.01 0.14 10.03
C LEU A 208 13.17 0.51 10.97
N PRO A 209 13.69 1.75 10.89
CA PRO A 209 14.62 2.26 11.89
C PRO A 209 14.03 2.15 13.30
N GLU A 210 14.87 1.88 14.30
CA GLU A 210 14.43 1.68 15.68
C GLU A 210 13.64 2.88 16.23
N TYR A 211 14.00 4.10 15.82
CA TYR A 211 13.31 5.31 16.25
C TYR A 211 11.83 5.34 15.87
N GLU A 212 11.38 4.61 14.83
CA GLU A 212 9.99 4.64 14.36
C GLU A 212 9.00 4.09 15.40
N SER A 213 9.44 3.25 16.34
CA SER A 213 8.57 2.78 17.43
C SER A 213 8.53 3.70 18.65
N LYS A 214 9.38 4.74 18.69
CA LYS A 214 9.54 5.66 19.82
C LYS A 214 9.17 7.11 19.44
N ILE A 215 8.50 7.32 18.31
CA ILE A 215 8.15 8.65 17.85
C ILE A 215 7.09 9.29 18.75
N ASP A 216 7.35 10.52 19.20
CA ASP A 216 6.39 11.40 19.85
C ASP A 216 5.38 11.93 18.82
N HIS A 217 4.44 11.07 18.42
CA HIS A 217 3.43 11.42 17.42
C HIS A 217 2.55 12.59 17.88
N ALA A 218 2.17 12.61 19.16
CA ALA A 218 1.31 13.64 19.74
C ALA A 218 1.98 15.01 19.72
N GLY A 219 3.22 15.11 20.20
CA GLY A 219 3.96 16.37 20.20
C GLY A 219 4.31 16.86 18.79
N MET A 220 4.59 15.94 17.84
CA MET A 220 4.81 16.32 16.45
C MET A 220 3.55 16.92 15.82
N ILE A 221 2.41 16.23 15.93
CA ILE A 221 1.13 16.71 15.39
C ILE A 221 0.70 18.02 16.08
N GLY A 222 0.88 18.13 17.40
CA GLY A 222 0.52 19.32 18.18
C GLY A 222 1.37 20.54 17.85
N SER A 223 2.56 20.36 17.28
CA SER A 223 3.48 21.45 16.92
C SER A 223 3.40 21.91 15.46
N LEU A 224 2.45 21.41 14.67
CA LEU A 224 2.29 21.78 13.27
C LEU A 224 1.80 23.21 13.10
N ASP A 225 2.48 23.99 12.26
CA ASP A 225 2.21 25.40 12.03
C ASP A 225 2.28 25.79 10.52
N LYS A 226 2.22 27.10 10.24
CA LYS A 226 2.35 27.63 8.87
C LYS A 226 3.68 27.28 8.20
N ALA A 227 4.76 27.14 8.97
CA ALA A 227 6.06 26.75 8.44
C ALA A 227 6.04 25.26 8.05
N SER A 228 5.46 24.39 8.89
CA SER A 228 5.16 23.00 8.56
C SER A 228 4.32 22.87 7.29
N PHE A 229 3.29 23.70 7.15
CA PHE A 229 2.45 23.72 5.94
C PHE A 229 3.27 24.01 4.69
N SER A 230 4.11 25.05 4.74
CA SER A 230 4.94 25.47 3.60
C SER A 230 5.97 24.41 3.21
N ARG A 231 6.61 23.75 4.19
CA ARG A 231 7.52 22.63 3.94
C ARG A 231 6.79 21.43 3.35
N GLY A 232 5.61 21.10 3.87
CA GLY A 232 4.75 20.04 3.37
C GLY A 232 4.34 20.24 1.91
N ALA A 233 3.94 21.47 1.57
CA ALA A 233 3.59 21.86 0.20
C ALA A 233 4.77 21.63 -0.76
N ALA A 234 5.97 22.09 -0.37
CA ALA A 234 7.17 21.93 -1.20
C ALA A 234 7.49 20.45 -1.46
N ILE A 235 7.36 19.60 -0.44
CA ILE A 235 7.59 18.16 -0.57
C ILE A 235 6.53 17.52 -1.48
N TYR A 236 5.25 17.79 -1.24
CA TYR A 236 4.15 17.22 -2.02
C TYR A 236 4.29 17.56 -3.52
N ASN A 237 4.52 18.83 -3.82
CA ASN A 237 4.62 19.33 -5.19
C ASN A 237 5.86 18.83 -5.92
N ARG A 238 6.89 18.37 -5.21
CA ARG A 238 8.10 17.82 -5.83
C ARG A 238 7.92 16.38 -6.32
N LEU A 239 7.16 15.55 -5.60
CA LEU A 239 7.13 14.11 -5.83
C LEU A 239 5.72 13.51 -5.81
N CYS A 240 4.93 13.81 -4.79
CA CYS A 240 3.63 13.17 -4.56
C CYS A 240 2.58 13.58 -5.60
N VAL A 241 2.61 14.84 -6.04
CA VAL A 241 1.67 15.41 -7.02
C VAL A 241 1.67 14.65 -8.35
N ASN A 242 2.80 14.06 -8.74
CA ASN A 242 2.91 13.32 -9.99
C ASN A 242 1.93 12.15 -10.04
N CYS A 243 1.76 11.43 -8.92
CA CYS A 243 0.86 10.29 -8.83
C CYS A 243 -0.55 10.68 -8.40
N HIS A 244 -0.67 11.57 -7.41
CA HIS A 244 -1.95 11.91 -6.76
C HIS A 244 -2.70 13.09 -7.40
N GLY A 245 -2.01 13.89 -8.20
CA GLY A 245 -2.55 15.11 -8.81
C GLY A 245 -2.70 16.26 -7.81
N ASP A 246 -3.41 17.30 -8.23
CA ASP A 246 -3.79 18.43 -7.40
C ASP A 246 -5.31 18.72 -7.59
N GLN A 247 -5.78 19.89 -7.15
CA GLN A 247 -7.20 20.26 -7.28
C GLN A 247 -7.64 20.38 -8.75
N GLN A 248 -6.71 20.70 -9.66
CA GLN A 248 -6.99 21.01 -11.07
C GLN A 248 -6.52 19.88 -12.00
N ARG A 249 -5.37 19.26 -11.70
CA ARG A 249 -4.72 18.25 -12.54
C ARG A 249 -4.86 16.87 -11.95
N VAL A 250 -5.24 15.92 -12.80
CA VAL A 250 -5.24 14.50 -12.44
C VAL A 250 -3.81 14.00 -12.42
N GLY A 251 -3.47 13.18 -11.42
CA GLY A 251 -2.16 12.53 -11.36
C GLY A 251 -1.99 11.48 -12.47
N SER A 252 -0.75 11.09 -12.73
CA SER A 252 -0.39 10.16 -13.80
C SER A 252 -0.81 8.72 -13.54
N LEU A 253 -1.11 8.35 -12.29
CA LEU A 253 -1.49 6.99 -11.90
C LEU A 253 -3.01 6.90 -11.65
N PRO A 254 -3.79 6.26 -12.54
CA PRO A 254 -5.25 6.14 -12.38
C PRO A 254 -5.69 5.43 -11.10
N THR A 255 -4.83 4.57 -10.54
CA THR A 255 -5.08 3.83 -9.30
C THR A 255 -4.74 4.62 -8.03
N SER A 256 -4.05 5.75 -8.17
CA SER A 256 -3.72 6.63 -7.04
C SER A 256 -4.94 7.44 -6.60
N ARG A 257 -5.08 7.61 -5.28
CA ARG A 257 -6.19 8.37 -4.69
C ARG A 257 -6.01 9.86 -4.97
N ARG A 258 -7.08 10.51 -5.42
CA ARG A 258 -7.16 11.97 -5.53
C ARG A 258 -7.64 12.52 -4.19
N PHE A 259 -6.76 13.16 -3.44
CA PHE A 259 -7.07 13.64 -2.08
C PHE A 259 -8.25 14.62 -2.02
N SER A 260 -8.51 15.35 -3.11
CA SER A 260 -9.64 16.27 -3.25
C SER A 260 -11.00 15.60 -3.47
N LYS A 261 -11.06 14.30 -3.74
CA LYS A 261 -12.33 13.64 -4.13
C LYS A 261 -12.51 12.25 -3.52
N ASP A 262 -11.45 11.46 -3.47
CA ASP A 262 -11.55 10.05 -3.11
C ASP A 262 -11.46 9.86 -1.59
N ALA A 263 -12.24 8.92 -1.06
CA ALA A 263 -12.11 8.48 0.32
C ALA A 263 -10.79 7.72 0.54
N MET A 264 -10.15 7.97 1.69
CA MET A 264 -8.94 7.28 2.10
C MET A 264 -9.26 5.85 2.51
N LYS A 265 -8.48 4.88 2.01
CA LYS A 265 -8.68 3.45 2.30
C LYS A 265 -7.92 2.93 3.51
N ASN A 266 -6.95 3.70 4.01
CA ASN A 266 -6.07 3.30 5.12
C ASN A 266 -6.07 4.34 6.23
N GLY A 267 -7.25 4.90 6.52
CA GLY A 267 -7.45 6.01 7.45
C GLY A 267 -7.05 7.38 6.86
N ALA A 268 -7.76 8.43 7.30
CA ALA A 268 -7.52 9.81 6.91
C ALA A 268 -6.96 10.66 8.05
N ASP A 269 -6.88 10.13 9.27
CA ASP A 269 -6.27 10.83 10.39
C ASP A 269 -4.75 10.93 10.25
N PRO A 270 -4.10 11.93 10.89
CA PRO A 270 -2.66 12.16 10.74
C PRO A 270 -1.78 10.93 10.99
N PHE A 271 -2.11 10.11 11.98
CA PHE A 271 -1.30 8.94 12.32
C PHE A 271 -1.49 7.80 11.32
N ALA A 272 -2.71 7.54 10.84
CA ALA A 272 -2.93 6.55 9.78
C ALA A 272 -2.25 6.95 8.45
N MET A 273 -2.27 8.24 8.11
CA MET A 273 -1.50 8.76 6.97
C MET A 273 0.01 8.59 7.18
N TYR A 274 0.51 8.82 8.41
CA TYR A 274 1.91 8.57 8.76
C TYR A 274 2.30 7.10 8.57
N GLN A 275 1.46 6.16 9.00
CA GLN A 275 1.68 4.73 8.80
C GLN A 275 1.73 4.39 7.30
N THR A 276 0.86 5.01 6.49
CA THR A 276 0.87 4.84 5.03
C THR A 276 2.20 5.32 4.41
N LEU A 277 2.67 6.51 4.78
CA LEU A 277 3.98 7.00 4.28
C LEU A 277 5.14 6.14 4.77
N THR A 278 5.06 5.57 5.98
CA THR A 278 6.15 4.80 6.59
C THR A 278 6.23 3.37 6.08
N ARG A 279 5.10 2.72 5.86
CA ARG A 279 5.00 1.29 5.56
C ARG A 279 4.51 0.99 4.14
N GLY A 280 4.11 2.02 3.40
CA GLY A 280 3.43 1.87 2.12
C GLY A 280 1.98 1.38 2.31
N PHE A 281 1.19 1.48 1.24
CA PHE A 281 -0.16 0.93 1.19
C PHE A 281 -0.58 0.66 -0.26
N GLY A 282 -1.06 -0.54 -0.54
CA GLY A 282 -1.30 -1.00 -1.92
C GLY A 282 -0.06 -0.84 -2.80
N LEU A 283 -0.22 -0.13 -3.91
CA LEU A 283 0.86 0.18 -4.86
C LEU A 283 1.71 1.39 -4.44
N MET A 284 1.35 2.09 -3.36
CA MET A 284 2.16 3.20 -2.84
C MET A 284 3.33 2.64 -2.05
N ALA A 285 4.54 2.74 -2.62
CA ALA A 285 5.75 2.34 -1.94
C ALA A 285 5.98 3.16 -0.65
N PRO A 286 6.61 2.56 0.39
CA PRO A 286 7.01 3.30 1.58
C PRO A 286 7.94 4.47 1.23
N GLN A 287 7.67 5.65 1.78
CA GLN A 287 8.46 6.87 1.60
C GLN A 287 9.64 6.91 2.58
N SER A 288 10.54 5.94 2.46
CA SER A 288 11.68 5.74 3.40
C SER A 288 12.71 6.87 3.42
N TRP A 289 12.68 7.74 2.42
CA TRP A 289 13.55 8.91 2.30
C TRP A 289 13.06 10.09 3.16
N MET A 290 11.84 10.02 3.70
CA MET A 290 11.30 11.05 4.58
C MET A 290 11.55 10.71 6.04
N VAL A 291 12.06 11.67 6.81
CA VAL A 291 12.09 11.58 8.28
C VAL A 291 10.69 11.89 8.85
N PRO A 292 10.43 11.58 10.14
CA PRO A 292 9.09 11.76 10.74
C PRO A 292 8.52 13.18 10.58
N GLN A 293 9.35 14.22 10.73
CA GLN A 293 8.92 15.61 10.56
C GLN A 293 8.46 15.90 9.14
N GLN A 294 9.21 15.46 8.12
CA GLN A 294 8.82 15.64 6.72
C GLN A 294 7.50 14.95 6.40
N LYS A 295 7.25 13.76 6.98
CA LYS A 295 5.98 13.04 6.82
C LYS A 295 4.83 13.87 7.37
N TYR A 296 4.96 14.37 8.61
CA TYR A 296 3.92 15.19 9.23
C TYR A 296 3.73 16.56 8.56
N ASP A 297 4.79 17.18 8.05
CA ASP A 297 4.68 18.40 7.25
C ASP A 297 3.81 18.17 6.00
N VAL A 298 4.06 17.09 5.23
CA VAL A 298 3.23 16.74 4.06
C VAL A 298 1.79 16.42 4.46
N ILE A 299 1.61 15.64 5.53
CA ILE A 299 0.27 15.30 6.04
C ILE A 299 -0.49 16.56 6.43
N HIS A 300 0.17 17.52 7.07
CA HIS A 300 -0.43 18.81 7.43
C HIS A 300 -0.89 19.57 6.18
N TYR A 301 -0.01 19.70 5.18
CA TYR A 301 -0.36 20.31 3.90
C TYR A 301 -1.56 19.62 3.23
N LEU A 302 -1.56 18.28 3.20
CA LEU A 302 -2.64 17.51 2.59
C LEU A 302 -3.99 17.76 3.27
N ARG A 303 -4.00 17.70 4.60
CA ARG A 303 -5.21 17.89 5.40
C ARG A 303 -5.78 19.30 5.23
N GLU A 304 -4.93 20.31 5.29
CA GLU A 304 -5.35 21.70 5.19
C GLU A 304 -5.73 22.11 3.75
N THR A 305 -5.09 21.54 2.73
CA THR A 305 -5.33 21.92 1.31
C THR A 305 -6.44 21.11 0.65
N PHE A 306 -6.52 19.80 0.92
CA PHE A 306 -7.44 18.91 0.22
C PHE A 306 -8.61 18.49 1.09
N PHE A 307 -8.39 18.14 2.36
CA PHE A 307 -9.47 17.62 3.20
C PHE A 307 -10.33 18.74 3.77
N ARG A 308 -9.74 19.83 4.27
CA ARG A 308 -10.48 20.92 4.92
C ARG A 308 -11.51 21.60 4.00
N SER A 309 -11.26 21.69 2.70
CA SER A 309 -12.13 22.42 1.76
C SER A 309 -12.56 21.63 0.53
N GLY A 310 -11.93 20.49 0.25
CA GLY A 310 -12.24 19.66 -0.93
C GLY A 310 -12.86 18.30 -0.59
N ASN A 311 -12.63 17.79 0.62
CA ASN A 311 -13.05 16.45 1.02
C ASN A 311 -13.26 16.38 2.55
N GLU A 312 -14.18 17.20 3.05
CA GLU A 312 -14.40 17.43 4.48
C GLU A 312 -14.72 16.15 5.27
N SER A 313 -15.35 15.17 4.61
CA SER A 313 -15.62 13.85 5.20
C SER A 313 -14.36 13.11 5.65
N GLN A 314 -13.20 13.45 5.10
CA GLN A 314 -11.90 12.88 5.44
C GLN A 314 -11.12 13.75 6.42
N TYR A 315 -11.61 14.93 6.79
CA TYR A 315 -10.94 15.82 7.73
C TYR A 315 -11.20 15.38 9.18
N SER A 316 -10.32 14.53 9.72
CA SER A 316 -10.36 14.18 11.14
C SER A 316 -9.81 15.31 12.01
N PRO A 317 -10.57 15.86 12.99
CA PRO A 317 -10.07 16.90 13.88
C PRO A 317 -9.03 16.34 14.87
N VAL A 318 -7.98 17.12 15.12
CA VAL A 318 -6.97 16.78 16.15
C VAL A 318 -7.45 17.30 17.49
N THR A 319 -8.09 16.43 18.27
CA THR A 319 -8.58 16.73 19.63
C THR A 319 -7.58 16.28 20.68
N ALA A 320 -7.72 16.77 21.93
CA ALA A 320 -6.95 16.26 23.06
C ALA A 320 -7.12 14.74 23.23
N LYS A 321 -8.35 14.23 23.11
CA LYS A 321 -8.66 12.79 23.16
C LYS A 321 -7.91 12.00 22.08
N TYR A 322 -7.87 12.53 20.85
CA TYR A 322 -7.10 11.90 19.77
C TYR A 322 -5.61 11.87 20.10
N LEU A 323 -5.01 12.99 20.52
CA LEU A 323 -3.59 13.05 20.85
C LEU A 323 -3.21 12.08 21.98
N THR A 324 -4.05 11.91 23.01
CA THR A 324 -3.82 10.94 24.09
C THR A 324 -3.99 9.49 23.68
N SER A 325 -4.66 9.22 22.53
CA SER A 325 -4.84 7.86 22.02
C SER A 325 -3.66 7.37 21.16
N LEU A 326 -2.74 8.27 20.80
CA LEU A 326 -1.60 7.95 19.95
C LEU A 326 -0.53 7.15 20.71
N PRO A 327 0.30 6.35 20.01
CA PRO A 327 1.44 5.68 20.63
C PRO A 327 2.36 6.68 21.31
N THR A 328 2.79 6.35 22.53
CA THR A 328 3.73 7.16 23.30
C THR A 328 5.13 7.03 22.74
N GLY A 329 5.85 8.15 22.66
CA GLY A 329 7.23 8.19 22.24
C GLY A 329 7.97 9.39 22.84
N ASP A 330 9.29 9.33 22.82
CA ASP A 330 10.20 10.30 23.44
C ASP A 330 11.14 10.97 22.43
N THR A 331 11.02 10.62 21.14
CA THR A 331 11.88 11.16 20.08
C THR A 331 11.10 11.72 18.91
N ARG A 332 11.66 12.72 18.22
CA ARG A 332 11.15 13.23 16.93
C ARG A 332 11.84 12.59 15.72
N GLY A 333 12.70 11.60 15.97
CA GLY A 333 13.55 10.98 14.97
C GLY A 333 14.71 11.89 14.51
N PRO A 334 15.39 11.51 13.42
CA PRO A 334 16.50 12.29 12.87
C PRO A 334 16.02 13.64 12.31
N LYS A 335 16.92 14.64 12.33
CA LYS A 335 16.64 15.94 11.71
C LYS A 335 16.37 15.79 10.21
N PRO A 336 15.45 16.58 9.62
CA PRO A 336 15.23 16.59 8.18
C PRO A 336 16.53 16.83 7.41
N SER A 337 16.74 16.04 6.37
CA SER A 337 17.79 16.27 5.39
C SER A 337 17.19 16.25 3.98
N ASN A 338 17.79 17.01 3.08
CA ASN A 338 17.49 16.92 1.66
C ASN A 338 18.16 15.67 1.10
N ILE A 339 17.45 14.54 1.19
CA ILE A 339 17.91 13.30 0.60
C ILE A 339 17.68 13.37 -0.90
N ASN A 340 18.77 13.37 -1.65
CA ASN A 340 18.75 13.15 -3.09
C ASN A 340 18.53 11.65 -3.32
N ALA A 341 17.32 11.26 -3.72
CA ALA A 341 16.97 9.86 -3.91
C ALA A 341 17.95 9.12 -4.85
N TRP A 342 18.45 9.79 -5.89
CA TRP A 342 19.46 9.26 -6.81
C TRP A 342 20.79 8.92 -6.11
N GLN A 343 21.20 9.68 -5.08
CA GLN A 343 22.39 9.37 -4.28
C GLN A 343 22.23 8.12 -3.38
N GLN A 344 21.01 7.59 -3.24
CA GLN A 344 20.73 6.40 -2.42
C GLN A 344 20.33 5.17 -3.24
N MET A 345 20.24 5.27 -4.57
CA MET A 345 19.84 4.17 -5.43
C MET A 345 21.00 3.17 -5.63
N ASN A 346 20.70 1.88 -5.55
CA ASN A 346 21.70 0.89 -5.92
C ASN A 346 21.76 0.73 -7.45
N TYR A 347 22.66 1.47 -8.11
CA TYR A 347 22.94 1.33 -9.55
C TYR A 347 23.78 0.09 -9.92
N GLY A 348 24.08 -0.78 -8.96
CA GLY A 348 25.08 -1.84 -9.13
C GLY A 348 26.51 -1.30 -8.97
N HIS A 349 27.51 -2.11 -9.31
CA HIS A 349 28.93 -1.77 -9.14
C HIS A 349 29.46 -0.77 -10.17
N GLN A 350 28.67 -0.44 -11.19
CA GLN A 350 29.05 0.45 -12.28
C GLN A 350 27.90 1.39 -12.64
N LEU A 351 28.24 2.62 -13.05
CA LEU A 351 27.27 3.58 -13.56
C LEU A 351 27.82 4.24 -14.83
N THR A 352 27.06 4.14 -15.92
CA THR A 352 27.37 4.85 -17.15
C THR A 352 26.67 6.20 -17.15
N ALA A 353 27.44 7.29 -17.20
CA ALA A 353 26.94 8.65 -17.15
C ALA A 353 27.94 9.63 -17.78
N THR A 354 27.55 10.90 -17.88
CA THR A 354 28.51 12.00 -18.11
C THR A 354 29.16 12.37 -16.79
N TYR A 355 30.49 12.33 -16.75
CA TYR A 355 31.27 12.68 -15.56
C TYR A 355 32.03 13.96 -15.80
N GLU A 356 31.95 14.87 -14.83
CA GLU A 356 32.84 16.02 -14.70
C GLU A 356 33.91 15.66 -13.67
N ILE A 357 35.18 15.81 -14.04
CA ILE A 357 36.31 15.40 -13.20
C ILE A 357 37.13 16.65 -12.85
N GLY A 358 37.24 16.94 -11.55
CA GLY A 358 37.91 18.13 -11.04
C GLY A 358 36.92 19.21 -10.59
N ASN A 359 37.44 20.30 -10.01
CA ASN A 359 36.63 21.38 -9.45
C ASN A 359 36.41 22.56 -10.42
N ASP A 360 37.03 22.51 -11.60
CA ASP A 360 37.07 23.60 -12.59
C ASP A 360 36.22 23.30 -13.84
N ALA A 361 35.44 22.21 -13.82
CA ALA A 361 34.62 21.74 -14.92
C ALA A 361 35.37 21.62 -16.27
N SER A 362 36.69 21.41 -16.26
CA SER A 362 37.49 21.44 -17.49
C SER A 362 37.58 20.08 -18.18
N ASN A 363 37.38 18.98 -17.43
CA ASN A 363 37.51 17.62 -17.94
C ASN A 363 36.18 16.86 -17.85
N PHE A 364 35.61 16.56 -19.02
CA PHE A 364 34.38 15.79 -19.13
C PHE A 364 34.61 14.42 -19.79
N THR A 365 34.09 13.38 -19.17
CA THR A 365 33.89 12.07 -19.79
C THR A 365 32.42 11.92 -20.16
N TYR A 366 32.05 12.26 -21.40
CA TYR A 366 30.65 12.32 -21.85
C TYR A 366 29.89 10.99 -21.72
N LYS A 367 30.57 9.88 -22.01
CA LYS A 367 30.06 8.52 -21.82
C LYS A 367 31.05 7.77 -20.94
N GLY A 368 31.15 8.14 -19.67
CA GLY A 368 32.04 7.43 -18.74
C GLY A 368 31.36 6.20 -18.18
N ILE A 369 32.13 5.14 -17.95
CA ILE A 369 31.77 3.96 -17.17
C ILE A 369 32.50 4.10 -15.84
N ALA A 370 31.83 4.61 -14.81
CA ALA A 370 32.40 4.61 -13.46
C ALA A 370 32.24 3.22 -12.85
N GLN A 371 33.31 2.73 -12.24
CA GLN A 371 33.37 1.45 -11.55
C GLN A 371 33.81 1.68 -10.11
N ARG A 372 33.05 1.14 -9.17
CA ARG A 372 33.42 1.07 -7.75
C ARG A 372 34.57 0.07 -7.59
N LEU A 373 35.64 0.49 -6.92
CA LEU A 373 36.83 -0.33 -6.68
C LEU A 373 36.88 -0.90 -5.24
N ASP A 374 36.23 -0.24 -4.29
CA ASP A 374 36.24 -0.65 -2.90
C ASP A 374 35.25 -1.80 -2.62
N ALA A 375 35.61 -2.64 -1.64
CA ALA A 375 34.78 -3.73 -1.18
C ALA A 375 33.70 -3.23 -0.20
N GLY A 376 32.46 -3.67 -0.39
CA GLY A 376 31.37 -3.33 0.51
C GLY A 376 30.00 -3.69 -0.04
N GLN A 377 28.98 -3.61 0.81
CA GLN A 377 27.61 -3.78 0.36
C GLN A 377 27.06 -2.49 -0.28
N GLY A 378 26.16 -2.66 -1.25
CA GLY A 378 25.57 -1.57 -2.02
C GLY A 378 26.31 -1.29 -3.32
N GLY A 379 25.68 -0.49 -4.18
CA GLY A 379 26.23 -0.13 -5.49
C GLY A 379 27.26 0.99 -5.41
N ILE A 380 27.51 1.61 -6.56
CA ILE A 380 28.45 2.73 -6.72
C ILE A 380 28.15 3.91 -5.78
N THR A 381 26.89 4.12 -5.36
CA THR A 381 26.51 5.16 -4.39
C THR A 381 27.10 5.00 -3.00
N ASN A 382 27.49 3.78 -2.63
CA ASN A 382 28.03 3.46 -1.32
C ASN A 382 29.54 3.17 -1.38
N GLY A 383 30.17 3.45 -2.52
CA GLY A 383 31.61 3.32 -2.69
C GLY A 383 32.37 4.49 -2.10
N ASP A 384 33.67 4.29 -1.95
CA ASP A 384 34.61 5.35 -1.60
C ASP A 384 35.84 5.41 -2.51
N ALA A 385 36.03 4.43 -3.41
CA ALA A 385 37.08 4.42 -4.41
C ALA A 385 36.52 4.10 -5.80
N PHE A 386 36.90 4.90 -6.80
CA PHE A 386 36.28 4.85 -8.13
C PHE A 386 37.29 4.97 -9.26
N MET A 387 36.95 4.35 -10.39
CA MET A 387 37.66 4.49 -11.66
C MET A 387 36.66 4.74 -12.78
N VAL A 388 36.89 5.73 -13.64
CA VAL A 388 36.06 6.01 -14.81
C VAL A 388 36.81 5.70 -16.08
N PHE A 389 36.19 4.93 -16.96
CA PHE A 389 36.67 4.66 -18.31
C PHE A 389 35.79 5.36 -19.33
N ASP A 390 36.39 5.96 -20.36
CA ASP A 390 35.64 6.44 -21.51
C ASP A 390 35.05 5.24 -22.27
N HIS A 391 33.73 5.23 -22.49
CA HIS A 391 33.02 4.08 -23.05
C HIS A 391 33.42 3.78 -24.50
N ASP A 392 33.78 4.79 -25.30
CA ASP A 392 34.08 4.59 -26.72
C ASP A 392 35.52 4.09 -26.91
N THR A 393 36.46 4.61 -26.12
CA THR A 393 37.89 4.29 -26.24
C THR A 393 38.38 3.23 -25.25
N MET A 394 37.57 2.91 -24.24
CA MET A 394 37.91 2.07 -23.09
C MET A 394 39.16 2.55 -22.33
N ARG A 395 39.58 3.81 -22.54
CA ARG A 395 40.72 4.39 -21.85
C ARG A 395 40.30 4.86 -20.46
N LEU A 396 41.21 4.69 -19.50
CA LEU A 396 41.07 5.29 -18.17
C LEU A 396 41.00 6.82 -18.31
N SER A 397 39.90 7.42 -17.84
CA SER A 397 39.70 8.87 -17.83
C SER A 397 40.12 9.47 -16.49
N ALA A 398 39.77 8.83 -15.37
CA ALA A 398 40.16 9.25 -14.03
C ALA A 398 40.00 8.15 -12.97
N ALA A 399 40.62 8.36 -11.81
CA ALA A 399 40.38 7.62 -10.59
C ALA A 399 40.39 8.57 -9.38
N TRP A 400 39.53 8.33 -8.39
CA TRP A 400 39.46 9.15 -7.18
C TRP A 400 39.02 8.34 -5.96
N GLN A 401 39.23 8.92 -4.78
CA GLN A 401 38.72 8.43 -3.51
C GLN A 401 37.94 9.56 -2.81
N GLY A 402 36.76 9.26 -2.27
CA GLY A 402 35.89 10.26 -1.66
C GLY A 402 34.66 9.66 -0.98
N LYS A 403 34.07 10.37 -0.01
CA LYS A 403 32.84 9.93 0.67
C LYS A 403 31.62 10.57 0.01
N GLY A 404 30.68 9.76 -0.46
CA GLY A 404 29.42 10.22 -1.04
C GLY A 404 29.14 9.59 -2.40
N PHE A 405 28.06 10.03 -3.04
CA PHE A 405 27.77 9.62 -4.41
C PHE A 405 28.61 10.45 -5.37
N ILE A 406 29.62 9.78 -5.96
CA ILE A 406 30.47 10.21 -7.09
C ILE A 406 31.09 11.59 -6.89
#